data_AF-A0A7Y2AB02-F1
#
_entry.id   AF-A0A7Y2AB02-F1
#
_cell.length_a   1.000
_cell.length_b   1.000
_cell.length_c   1.000
_cell.angle_alpha   90.00
_cell.angle_beta   90.00
_cell.angle_gamma   90.00
#
_symmetry.space_group_name_H-M   'P 1'
#
loop_
_entity.id
_entity.type
_entity.pdbx_description
1 polymer ?
#
loop_
_entity_poly.entity_id
_entity_poly.type
_entity_poly.pdbx_seq_one_letter_code
_entity_poly.pdbx_strand_id
1 'polypeptide(L)'
;MKPIITIDHRVQLFAQPTDMTCWSAATTMLFGNRMSVGAGGARLSRRGGLNGSYQNIGAFARAHGLTIHAPQSWHVHRLIELLRNGPVVMMGHRPTGHAVVIGAVESDGTPERTYLKIFDPWPVNSGLIRRRMPYDVMMRKYPMTTRYMLQRPGAVRSHSFSENLFSGTFSN
;
A
#
# COMPACT_ATOMS: atom_id res chain seq x y z
N MET A 1 -8.61 23.98 -15.91
CA MET A 1 -8.07 23.42 -14.64
C MET A 1 -8.02 21.91 -14.77
N LYS A 2 -6.93 21.24 -14.35
CA LYS A 2 -6.91 19.77 -14.30
C LYS A 2 -7.88 19.29 -13.21
N PRO A 3 -8.65 18.21 -13.45
CA PRO A 3 -9.54 17.66 -12.43
C PRO A 3 -8.73 17.12 -11.24
N ILE A 4 -9.24 17.36 -10.03
CA ILE A 4 -8.67 16.77 -8.81
C ILE A 4 -9.07 15.30 -8.73
N ILE A 5 -8.06 14.44 -8.54
CA ILE A 5 -8.21 13.01 -8.32
C ILE A 5 -8.33 12.79 -6.81
N THR A 6 -9.47 12.22 -6.38
CA THR A 6 -9.70 11.83 -4.99
C THR A 6 -10.02 10.35 -4.92
N ILE A 7 -9.29 9.62 -4.09
CA ILE A 7 -9.52 8.20 -3.77
C ILE A 7 -9.48 8.10 -2.24
N ASP A 8 -10.52 7.54 -1.60
CA ASP A 8 -10.54 7.26 -0.15
C ASP A 8 -11.08 5.86 0.11
N HIS A 9 -10.22 4.96 0.59
CA HIS A 9 -10.58 3.61 0.98
C HIS A 9 -11.06 3.58 2.42
N ARG A 10 -12.05 2.73 2.69
CA ARG A 10 -12.52 2.46 4.06
C ARG A 10 -11.51 1.59 4.81
N VAL A 11 -10.43 2.20 5.29
CA VAL A 11 -9.44 1.57 6.17
C VAL A 11 -9.82 1.87 7.62
N GLN A 12 -9.92 0.83 8.45
CA GLN A 12 -10.02 0.97 9.90
C GLN A 12 -8.60 1.03 10.48
N LEU A 13 -8.31 2.02 11.34
CA LEU A 13 -7.04 2.08 12.07
C LEU A 13 -6.96 0.92 13.08
N PHE A 14 -5.86 0.18 13.04
CA PHE A 14 -5.46 -0.75 14.10
C PHE A 14 -4.10 -0.33 14.65
N ALA A 15 -4.05 -0.05 15.95
CA ALA A 15 -2.81 0.27 16.64
C ALA A 15 -1.97 -1.00 16.86
N GLN A 16 -0.65 -0.85 16.87
CA GLN A 16 0.24 -1.95 17.25
C GLN A 16 0.22 -2.15 18.78
N PRO A 17 0.13 -3.39 19.28
CA PRO A 17 0.17 -3.67 20.72
C PRO A 17 1.59 -3.62 21.32
N THR A 18 2.63 -3.73 20.48
CA THR A 18 4.04 -3.64 20.88
C THR A 18 4.79 -2.68 19.97
N ASP A 19 6.00 -2.27 20.33
CA ASP A 19 6.87 -1.43 19.51
C ASP A 19 7.39 -2.13 18.22
N MET A 20 7.19 -3.44 18.07
CA MET A 20 7.74 -4.23 16.96
C MET A 20 6.68 -4.83 16.02
N THR A 21 5.39 -4.65 16.30
CA THR A 21 4.27 -5.29 15.54
C THR A 21 3.60 -4.38 14.51
N CYS A 22 4.27 -3.30 14.08
CA CYS A 22 3.74 -2.39 13.05
C CYS A 22 3.38 -3.11 11.75
N TRP A 23 4.19 -4.08 11.32
CA TRP A 23 3.97 -4.90 10.13
C TRP A 23 2.66 -5.69 10.21
N SER A 24 2.35 -6.27 11.37
CA SER A 24 1.14 -7.05 11.60
C SER A 24 -0.08 -6.14 11.59
N ALA A 25 -0.05 -5.06 12.38
CA ALA A 25 -1.13 -4.09 12.46
C ALA A 25 -1.45 -3.44 11.10
N ALA A 26 -0.42 -3.00 10.35
CA ALA A 26 -0.60 -2.44 9.01
C ALA A 26 -1.20 -3.44 8.03
N THR A 27 -0.81 -4.72 8.11
CA THR A 27 -1.38 -5.75 7.24
C THR A 27 -2.81 -6.12 7.65
N THR A 28 -3.14 -6.09 8.95
CA THR A 28 -4.53 -6.21 9.42
C THR A 28 -5.40 -5.07 8.87
N MET A 29 -4.89 -3.84 8.85
CA MET A 29 -5.58 -2.70 8.22
C MET A 29 -5.84 -2.92 6.72
N LEU A 30 -4.91 -3.58 6.02
CA LEU A 30 -5.04 -3.93 4.60
C LEU A 30 -6.17 -4.95 4.32
N PHE A 31 -6.34 -5.94 5.22
CA PHE A 31 -7.39 -6.95 5.07
C PHE A 31 -8.76 -6.50 5.59
N GLY A 32 -8.80 -5.63 6.61
CA GLY A 32 -10.03 -5.02 7.11
C GLY A 32 -10.97 -5.94 7.89
N ASN A 33 -10.55 -7.17 8.24
CA ASN A 33 -11.39 -8.20 8.85
C ASN A 33 -11.20 -8.38 10.37
N ARG A 34 -10.53 -7.43 11.05
CA ARG A 34 -10.22 -7.44 12.51
C ARG A 34 -9.38 -8.61 13.00
N MET A 35 -8.95 -9.54 12.14
CA MET A 35 -8.07 -10.63 12.52
C MET A 35 -6.61 -10.19 12.41
N SER A 36 -5.85 -10.39 13.49
CA SER A 36 -4.42 -10.11 13.51
C SER A 36 -3.68 -10.96 12.48
N VAL A 37 -2.83 -10.33 11.68
CA VAL A 37 -2.00 -11.02 10.68
C VAL A 37 -0.72 -11.54 11.36
N GLY A 38 -0.54 -12.86 11.39
CA GLY A 38 0.70 -13.50 11.85
C GLY A 38 1.84 -13.37 10.82
N ALA A 39 3.03 -13.86 11.15
CA ALA A 39 4.20 -13.77 10.25
C ALA A 39 4.14 -14.76 9.06
N GLY A 40 3.28 -15.78 9.14
CA GLY A 40 3.25 -16.88 8.19
C GLY A 40 4.61 -17.58 8.11
N GLY A 41 5.16 -17.67 6.89
CA GLY A 41 6.49 -18.26 6.63
C GLY A 41 7.67 -17.30 6.85
N ALA A 42 7.43 -16.06 7.30
CA ALA A 42 8.48 -15.09 7.52
C ALA A 42 9.12 -15.21 8.91
N ARG A 43 10.40 -14.87 9.00
CA ARG A 43 11.20 -14.82 10.22
C ARG A 43 10.98 -13.49 10.94
N LEU A 44 10.86 -13.59 12.26
CA LEU A 44 10.82 -12.46 13.17
C LEU A 44 12.16 -12.31 13.90
N SER A 45 12.49 -11.09 14.29
CA SER A 45 13.54 -10.82 15.26
C SER A 45 13.12 -11.31 16.65
N ARG A 46 14.06 -11.38 17.59
CA ARG A 46 13.77 -11.77 18.98
C ARG A 46 12.69 -10.93 19.66
N ARG A 47 12.50 -9.68 19.21
CA ARG A 47 11.48 -8.77 19.74
C ARG A 47 10.16 -8.79 18.95
N GLY A 48 9.99 -9.70 17.99
CA GLY A 48 8.75 -9.84 17.20
C GLY A 48 8.66 -8.96 15.96
N GLY A 49 9.73 -8.24 15.61
CA GLY A 49 9.79 -7.42 14.41
C GLY A 49 10.04 -8.26 13.16
N LEU A 50 9.34 -7.99 12.06
CA LEU A 50 9.58 -8.66 10.79
C LEU A 50 11.03 -8.41 10.32
N ASN A 51 11.77 -9.47 9.98
CA ASN A 51 13.10 -9.30 9.39
C ASN A 51 12.97 -8.60 8.02
N GLY A 52 13.71 -7.51 7.83
CA GLY A 52 13.58 -6.62 6.67
C GLY A 52 14.30 -7.07 5.40
N SER A 53 14.90 -8.28 5.36
CA SER A 53 15.53 -8.79 4.14
C SER A 53 14.49 -9.04 3.05
N TYR A 54 14.88 -8.82 1.79
CA TYR A 54 13.95 -8.94 0.65
C TYR A 54 13.32 -10.34 0.59
N GLN A 55 14.12 -11.37 0.84
CA GLN A 55 13.66 -12.77 0.87
C GLN A 55 12.59 -12.98 1.95
N ASN A 56 12.76 -12.36 3.13
CA ASN A 56 11.83 -12.50 4.24
C ASN A 56 10.53 -11.74 4.02
N ILE A 57 10.60 -10.52 3.49
CA ILE A 57 9.41 -9.77 3.06
C ILE A 57 8.67 -10.53 1.94
N GLY A 58 9.40 -11.16 1.02
CA GLY A 58 8.85 -12.05 0.01
C GLY A 58 8.12 -13.26 0.59
N ALA A 59 8.68 -13.90 1.61
CA ALA A 59 8.03 -15.01 2.32
C ALA A 59 6.74 -14.56 3.02
N PHE A 60 6.76 -13.39 3.67
CA PHE A 60 5.59 -12.78 4.29
C PHE A 60 4.49 -12.53 3.26
N ALA A 61 4.81 -11.85 2.16
CA ALA A 61 3.84 -11.52 1.14
C ALA A 61 3.20 -12.77 0.52
N ARG A 62 4.00 -13.79 0.18
CA ARG A 62 3.48 -15.06 -0.36
C ARG A 62 2.55 -15.77 0.62
N ALA A 63 2.91 -15.83 1.91
CA ALA A 63 2.10 -16.48 2.93
C ALA A 63 0.71 -15.82 3.11
N HIS A 64 0.57 -14.55 2.73
CA HIS A 64 -0.67 -13.79 2.84
C HIS A 64 -1.30 -13.45 1.47
N GLY A 65 -0.79 -14.01 0.38
CA GLY A 65 -1.28 -13.73 -0.97
C GLY A 65 -1.18 -12.26 -1.38
N LEU A 66 -0.18 -11.52 -0.88
CA LEU A 66 0.05 -10.11 -1.20
C LEU A 66 0.96 -9.98 -2.42
N THR A 67 0.72 -8.94 -3.22
CA THR A 67 1.63 -8.50 -4.28
C THR A 67 2.66 -7.55 -3.69
N ILE A 68 3.95 -7.82 -3.90
CA ILE A 68 5.03 -6.86 -3.64
C ILE A 68 5.30 -6.09 -4.92
N HIS A 69 5.21 -4.77 -4.87
CA HIS A 69 5.72 -3.92 -5.93
C HIS A 69 7.22 -3.67 -5.69
N ALA A 70 8.03 -3.95 -6.71
CA ALA A 70 9.47 -3.76 -6.64
C ALA A 70 9.83 -2.30 -6.30
N PRO A 71 10.97 -2.06 -5.63
CA PRO A 71 11.47 -0.71 -5.40
C PRO A 71 11.56 0.05 -6.73
N GLN A 72 10.91 1.21 -6.80
CA GLN A 72 10.89 2.06 -7.98
C GLN A 72 10.74 3.53 -7.57
N SER A 73 10.98 4.44 -8.50
CA SER A 73 10.56 5.83 -8.35
C SER A 73 9.03 5.87 -8.33
N TRP A 74 8.45 6.20 -7.19
CA TRP A 74 7.01 6.39 -7.06
C TRP A 74 6.63 7.73 -7.66
N HIS A 75 6.46 7.78 -8.99
CA HIS A 75 5.79 8.91 -9.60
C HIS A 75 4.35 8.98 -9.10
N VAL A 76 3.82 10.18 -8.91
CA VAL A 76 2.45 10.41 -8.40
C VAL A 76 1.42 9.59 -9.17
N HIS A 77 1.54 9.52 -10.49
CA HIS A 77 0.66 8.71 -11.34
C HIS A 77 0.67 7.22 -10.98
N ARG A 78 1.84 6.63 -10.72
CA ARG A 78 1.95 5.21 -10.34
C ARG A 78 1.37 4.94 -8.95
N LEU A 79 1.55 5.86 -8.01
CA LEU A 79 0.92 5.76 -6.69
C LEU A 79 -0.61 5.84 -6.80
N ILE A 80 -1.13 6.74 -7.64
CA ILE A 80 -2.57 6.85 -7.90
C ILE A 80 -3.11 5.56 -8.53
N GLU A 81 -2.40 4.99 -9.51
CA GLU A 81 -2.79 3.71 -10.13
C GLU A 81 -2.86 2.58 -9.11
N LEU A 82 -1.89 2.48 -8.20
CA LEU A 82 -1.97 1.52 -7.10
C LEU A 82 -3.19 1.79 -6.23
N LEU A 83 -3.40 3.04 -5.80
CA LEU A 83 -4.52 3.37 -4.93
C LEU A 83 -5.88 3.18 -5.61
N ARG A 84 -5.98 3.20 -6.94
CA ARG A 84 -7.23 2.81 -7.62
C ARG A 84 -7.58 1.34 -7.40
N ASN A 85 -6.59 0.48 -7.16
CA ASN A 85 -6.77 -0.96 -6.93
C ASN A 85 -6.96 -1.34 -5.45
N GLY A 86 -6.76 -0.40 -4.52
CA GLY A 86 -6.94 -0.63 -3.08
C GLY A 86 -5.96 0.15 -2.20
N PRO A 87 -6.11 0.07 -0.87
CA PRO A 87 -5.10 0.61 0.04
C PRO A 87 -3.77 -0.12 -0.10
N VAL A 88 -2.66 0.54 0.23
CA VAL A 88 -1.30 -0.01 0.08
C VAL A 88 -0.56 0.06 1.42
N VAL A 89 0.09 -1.04 1.81
CA VAL A 89 1.03 -1.04 2.94
C VAL A 89 2.40 -0.57 2.43
N MET A 90 2.91 0.50 3.02
CA MET A 90 4.32 0.90 2.95
C MET A 90 5.09 0.17 4.04
N MET A 91 6.12 -0.58 3.71
CA MET A 91 7.11 -1.09 4.67
C MET A 91 8.49 -0.60 4.27
N GLY A 92 9.18 0.04 5.21
CA GLY A 92 10.45 0.68 4.90
C GLY A 92 11.24 1.05 6.15
N HIS A 93 12.47 1.53 5.96
CA HIS A 93 13.37 1.81 7.07
C HIS A 93 13.35 3.31 7.43
N ARG A 94 13.43 3.69 8.72
CA ARG A 94 14.23 4.81 9.31
C ARG A 94 13.85 5.10 10.79
N PRO A 95 14.79 5.10 11.77
CA PRO A 95 16.08 4.39 11.84
C PRO A 95 15.89 2.86 12.06
N THR A 96 14.66 2.40 12.27
CA THR A 96 14.24 1.00 12.31
C THR A 96 13.16 0.78 11.23
N GLY A 97 12.84 -0.48 10.91
CA GLY A 97 11.75 -0.78 9.97
C GLY A 97 10.39 -0.32 10.53
N HIS A 98 9.60 0.40 9.73
CA HIS A 98 8.23 0.82 10.05
C HIS A 98 7.26 0.45 8.93
N ALA A 99 6.00 0.20 9.30
CA ALA A 99 4.95 -0.15 8.36
C ALA A 99 3.70 0.72 8.60
N VAL A 100 3.16 1.30 7.53
CA VAL A 100 1.95 2.15 7.55
C VAL A 100 1.08 1.85 6.34
N VAL A 101 -0.20 2.25 6.36
CA VAL A 101 -1.12 2.09 5.22
C VAL A 101 -1.44 3.44 4.59
N ILE A 102 -1.25 3.56 3.28
CA ILE A 102 -1.85 4.64 2.49
C ILE A 102 -3.27 4.21 2.14
N GLY A 103 -4.26 4.93 2.68
CA GLY A 103 -5.68 4.66 2.44
C GLY A 103 -6.37 5.67 1.53
N ALA A 104 -5.78 6.84 1.30
CA ALA A 104 -6.37 7.85 0.42
C ALA A 104 -5.32 8.74 -0.25
N VAL A 105 -5.70 9.33 -1.39
CA VAL A 105 -4.98 10.38 -2.08
C VAL A 105 -5.92 11.46 -2.59
N GLU A 106 -5.50 12.71 -2.45
CA GLU A 106 -6.06 13.88 -3.15
C GLU A 106 -4.92 14.49 -3.97
N SER A 107 -5.08 14.63 -5.29
CA SER A 107 -3.99 15.03 -6.19
C SER A 107 -4.48 15.71 -7.46
N ASP A 108 -3.70 16.65 -8.00
CA ASP A 108 -3.87 17.17 -9.37
C ASP A 108 -2.93 16.50 -10.40
N GLY A 109 -2.17 15.49 -9.95
CA GLY A 109 -1.12 14.82 -10.71
C GLY A 109 0.31 15.29 -10.43
N THR A 110 0.50 16.37 -9.65
CA THR A 110 1.83 16.91 -9.29
C THR A 110 2.24 16.53 -7.86
N PRO A 111 3.53 16.32 -7.56
CA PRO A 111 3.99 16.01 -6.20
C PRO A 111 3.60 17.06 -5.15
N GLU A 112 3.67 18.34 -5.51
CA GLU A 112 3.47 19.48 -4.62
C GLU A 112 2.00 19.66 -4.22
N ARG A 113 1.08 19.20 -5.07
CA ARG A 113 -0.37 19.23 -4.82
C ARG A 113 -0.94 17.82 -4.66
N THR A 114 -0.14 16.90 -4.12
CA THR A 114 -0.56 15.55 -3.73
C THR A 114 -0.52 15.38 -2.22
N TYR A 115 -1.65 14.99 -1.65
CA TYR A 115 -1.81 14.75 -0.21
C TYR A 115 -2.31 13.34 0.04
N LEU A 116 -1.69 12.66 1.01
CA LEU A 116 -2.02 11.29 1.39
C LEU A 116 -2.73 11.24 2.74
N LYS A 117 -3.67 10.29 2.86
CA LYS A 117 -4.19 9.84 4.16
C LYS A 117 -3.46 8.57 4.56
N ILE A 118 -2.66 8.66 5.62
CA ILE A 118 -1.82 7.56 6.12
C ILE A 118 -2.35 7.09 7.47
N PHE A 119 -2.56 5.79 7.58
CA PHE A 119 -2.91 5.09 8.81
C PHE A 119 -1.64 4.49 9.38
N ASP A 120 -1.21 5.03 10.51
CA ASP A 120 0.02 4.63 11.20
C ASP A 120 -0.36 3.83 12.45
N PRO A 121 0.09 2.57 12.59
CA PRO A 121 -0.19 1.79 13.78
C PRO A 121 0.50 2.35 15.04
N TRP A 122 1.48 3.26 14.88
CA TRP A 122 2.13 3.98 15.97
C TRP A 122 1.36 5.27 16.33
N PRO A 123 1.26 5.66 17.63
CA PRO A 123 1.89 5.04 18.81
C PRO A 123 1.28 3.72 19.25
N VAL A 124 2.03 2.95 20.05
CA VAL A 124 1.55 1.70 20.65
C VAL A 124 0.20 1.92 21.33
N ASN A 125 -0.75 1.03 21.07
CA ASN A 125 -2.13 1.03 21.57
C ASN A 125 -3.03 2.21 21.16
N SER A 126 -2.56 3.20 20.41
CA SER A 126 -3.39 4.33 19.96
C SER A 126 -3.40 4.53 18.44
N GLY A 127 -2.26 4.36 17.77
CA GLY A 127 -2.11 4.66 16.35
C GLY A 127 -2.37 6.14 16.01
N LEU A 128 -2.24 6.48 14.74
CA LEU A 128 -2.50 7.84 14.24
C LEU A 128 -2.97 7.83 12.78
N ILE A 129 -3.98 8.63 12.46
CA ILE A 129 -4.37 8.92 11.07
C ILE A 129 -3.84 10.30 10.67
N ARG A 130 -2.89 10.33 9.74
CA ARG A 130 -2.41 11.58 9.11
C ARG A 130 -3.26 11.87 7.88
N ARG A 131 -4.16 12.85 7.96
CA ARG A 131 -5.21 13.09 6.95
C ARG A 131 -4.78 13.87 5.70
N ARG A 132 -3.66 14.60 5.76
CA ARG A 132 -3.11 15.40 4.65
C ARG A 132 -1.58 15.43 4.67
N MET A 133 -0.94 14.27 4.58
CA MET A 133 0.52 14.20 4.47
C MET A 133 0.96 14.67 3.08
N PRO A 134 1.77 15.75 2.94
CA PRO A 134 2.26 16.18 1.65
C PRO A 134 3.22 15.14 1.05
N TYR A 135 2.97 14.74 -0.19
CA TYR A 135 3.71 13.67 -0.84
C TYR A 135 5.19 14.01 -1.05
N ASP A 136 5.47 15.21 -1.53
CA ASP A 136 6.83 15.72 -1.75
C ASP A 136 7.65 15.71 -0.45
N VAL A 137 7.06 16.13 0.67
CA VAL A 137 7.68 16.15 2.00
C VAL A 137 7.97 14.73 2.47
N MET A 138 7.01 13.80 2.30
CA MET A 138 7.18 12.40 2.67
C MET A 138 8.35 11.77 1.92
N MET A 139 8.40 11.95 0.59
CA MET A 139 9.44 11.35 -0.25
C MET A 139 10.81 11.98 0.02
N ARG A 140 10.88 13.28 0.28
CA ARG A 140 12.13 13.98 0.63
C ARG A 140 12.67 13.56 2.01
N LYS A 141 11.79 13.46 3.01
CA LYS A 141 12.20 13.19 4.40
C LYS A 141 12.38 11.71 4.69
N TYR A 142 11.58 10.86 4.05
CA TYR A 142 11.52 9.42 4.31
C TYR A 142 11.53 8.58 3.03
N PRO A 143 12.52 8.74 2.13
CA PRO A 143 12.53 8.06 0.83
C PRO A 143 12.47 6.54 0.95
N MET A 144 13.03 6.00 2.04
CA MET A 144 13.09 4.56 2.30
C MET A 144 11.78 3.95 2.83
N THR A 145 10.74 4.74 3.10
CA THR A 145 9.41 4.22 3.52
C THR A 145 8.73 3.41 2.41
N THR A 146 9.09 3.69 1.16
CA THR A 146 8.55 3.02 -0.02
C THR A 146 9.39 1.83 -0.50
N ARG A 147 10.33 1.37 0.32
CA ARG A 147 11.22 0.23 0.00
C ARG A 147 10.42 -1.02 -0.38
N TYR A 148 9.33 -1.27 0.32
CA TYR A 148 8.39 -2.32 -0.01
C TYR A 148 6.97 -1.74 -0.03
N MET A 149 6.29 -1.89 -1.15
CA MET A 149 4.88 -1.55 -1.29
C MET A 149 4.11 -2.85 -1.46
N LEU A 150 3.24 -3.16 -0.51
CA LEU A 150 2.44 -4.39 -0.51
C LEU A 150 0.97 -4.05 -0.68
N GLN A 151 0.32 -4.75 -1.59
CA GLN A 151 -1.10 -4.59 -1.87
C GLN A 151 -1.76 -5.97 -1.98
N ARG A 152 -3.04 -6.05 -1.61
CA ARG A 152 -3.85 -7.20 -2.02
C ARG A 152 -3.90 -7.25 -3.54
N PRO A 153 -3.89 -8.44 -4.17
CA PRO A 153 -4.13 -8.55 -5.60
C PRO A 153 -5.42 -7.80 -5.93
N GLY A 154 -5.37 -6.92 -6.92
CA GLY A 154 -6.57 -6.25 -7.40
C GLY A 154 -7.58 -7.30 -7.84
N ALA A 155 -8.88 -7.01 -7.69
CA ALA A 155 -9.88 -7.82 -8.36
C ALA A 155 -9.53 -7.82 -9.86
N VAL A 156 -9.26 -9.01 -10.43
CA VAL A 156 -9.12 -9.15 -11.87
C VAL A 156 -10.44 -8.68 -12.45
N ARG A 157 -10.46 -7.47 -13.03
CA ARG A 157 -11.56 -7.06 -13.88
C ARG A 157 -11.46 -7.96 -15.11
N SER A 158 -12.30 -8.98 -15.18
CA SER A 158 -12.57 -9.69 -16.42
C SER A 158 -13.03 -8.66 -17.45
N HIS A 159 -12.10 -8.16 -18.26
CA HIS A 159 -12.46 -7.43 -19.46
C HIS A 159 -12.83 -8.49 -20.49
N SER A 160 -14.09 -8.88 -20.51
CA SER A 160 -14.67 -9.54 -21.67
C SER A 160 -14.60 -8.54 -22.82
N PHE A 161 -13.61 -8.69 -23.69
CA PHE A 161 -13.62 -8.07 -25.00
C PHE A 161 -14.74 -8.73 -25.80
N SER A 162 -15.85 -8.02 -26.01
CA SER A 162 -16.79 -8.37 -27.06
C SER A 162 -16.16 -7.94 -28.39
N GLU A 163 -15.58 -8.89 -29.12
CA GLU A 163 -15.25 -8.69 -30.52
C GLU A 163 -16.56 -8.59 -31.31
N ASN A 164 -16.98 -7.36 -31.64
CA ASN A 164 -17.89 -7.14 -32.74
C ASN A 164 -17.10 -7.34 -34.03
N LEU A 165 -17.14 -8.56 -34.57
CA LEU A 165 -16.69 -8.86 -35.92
C LEU A 165 -17.54 -8.07 -36.92
N PHE A 166 -16.91 -7.06 -37.53
CA PHE A 166 -17.35 -6.48 -38.79
C PHE A 166 -17.38 -7.59 -39.86
N SER A 167 -18.56 -8.04 -40.25
CA SER A 167 -18.77 -8.76 -41.49
C SER A 167 -18.85 -7.74 -42.63
N GLY A 168 -17.69 -7.40 -43.17
CA GLY A 168 -17.60 -6.71 -44.46
C GLY A 168 -17.84 -7.71 -45.58
N THR A 169 -18.99 -7.60 -46.25
CA THR A 169 -19.25 -8.22 -47.54
C THR A 169 -18.30 -7.65 -48.60
N PHE A 170 -17.52 -8.52 -49.24
CA PHE A 170 -16.96 -8.23 -50.56
C PHE A 170 -17.45 -9.30 -51.54
N SER A 171 -18.23 -8.84 -52.51
CA SER A 171 -18.53 -9.55 -53.75
C SER A 171 -17.54 -9.08 -54.81
N ASN A 172 -16.93 -10.04 -55.51
CA ASN A 172 -16.68 -10.00 -56.95
C ASN A 172 -16.40 -11.43 -57.42
#